data_AF-A0A915HT62-F1
#
_entry.id   AF-A0A915HT62-F1
#
_cell.length_a   1.000
_cell.length_b   1.000
_cell.length_c   1.000
_cell.angle_alpha   90.00
_cell.angle_beta   90.00
_cell.angle_gamma   90.00
#
_symmetry.space_group_name_H-M   'P 1'
#
loop_
_entity.id
_entity.type
_entity.pdbx_description
1 polymer ?
#
loop_
_entity_poly.entity_id
_entity_poly.type
_entity_poly.pdbx_seq_one_letter_code
_entity_poly.pdbx_strand_id
1 'polypeptide(L)'
;MADGNNPNNYYQRVPNSKSHSSSDLASCSKLIQENHRRRKTTDDNELEDEEAEHFERINATFVHYKARCLRQLQKQLFFYNRLTPRHKSMLQNDNGVDSYVEHLKRVKSCIDENQKFLNLITARVGRMFENQNYDDHDIRDPTTKRKKWTDERSVSEFNMEKLRSTLKQFVRDWAEEGKEERESCYTPVLEDLKQLFPDPKGVEVLVPGAGLGRLAWDIAKAGYNCEGNEFSLFMLFGSNYILNHCKAINSVTIYPFVHQWTNNLSYEDQVRPVSIPDVETSSPMPDGVKFCMSAGDFTEIYAKKRSYPMQQANGCKNDKNNATDSCAKESLCMSF
;
A
#
# COMPACT_ATOMS: atom_id res chain seq x y z
N MET A 1 54.22 24.56 -57.73
CA MET A 1 53.68 23.33 -58.35
C MET A 1 52.88 22.63 -57.27
N ALA A 2 51.61 23.01 -57.07
CA ALA A 2 50.42 22.56 -57.79
C ALA A 2 49.73 21.41 -57.03
N ASP A 3 48.55 21.73 -56.49
CA ASP A 3 47.31 20.96 -56.38
C ASP A 3 47.26 19.54 -55.76
N GLY A 4 46.26 19.37 -54.88
CA GLY A 4 45.12 18.51 -55.23
C GLY A 4 44.94 17.18 -54.48
N ASN A 5 43.84 17.11 -53.70
CA ASN A 5 42.89 16.01 -53.48
C ASN A 5 43.30 14.55 -53.82
N ASN A 6 42.94 13.60 -52.92
CA ASN A 6 41.79 12.68 -53.10
C ASN A 6 41.72 11.61 -51.98
N PRO A 7 40.58 11.42 -51.28
CA PRO A 7 40.33 10.27 -50.44
C PRO A 7 39.63 9.16 -51.25
N ASN A 8 40.34 8.08 -51.58
CA ASN A 8 39.72 6.88 -52.15
C ASN A 8 40.54 5.63 -51.79
N ASN A 9 39.99 4.78 -50.91
CA ASN A 9 40.01 3.30 -50.99
C ASN A 9 39.90 2.65 -49.60
N TYR A 10 38.67 2.46 -49.11
CA TYR A 10 38.33 1.32 -48.26
C TYR A 10 36.91 0.86 -48.60
N TYR A 11 36.74 0.26 -49.78
CA TYR A 11 35.62 -0.63 -50.08
C TYR A 11 36.20 -2.01 -50.38
N GLN A 12 36.23 -2.87 -49.36
CA GLN A 12 36.34 -4.31 -49.55
C GLN A 12 34.95 -4.89 -49.84
N ARG A 13 34.95 -5.83 -50.79
CA ARG A 13 33.81 -6.44 -51.47
C ARG A 13 32.82 -7.09 -50.50
N VAL A 14 31.53 -6.74 -50.63
CA VAL A 14 30.41 -7.54 -50.13
C VAL A 14 30.14 -8.66 -51.16
N PRO A 15 30.07 -9.95 -50.77
CA PRO A 15 29.70 -11.01 -51.69
C PRO A 15 28.23 -10.92 -52.07
N ASN A 16 27.97 -11.21 -53.35
CA ASN A 16 26.67 -11.21 -54.00
C ASN A 16 25.56 -11.92 -53.21
N SER A 17 24.39 -11.29 -53.24
CA SER A 17 23.09 -11.74 -52.76
C SER A 17 22.73 -13.17 -53.14
N LYS A 18 22.44 -14.02 -52.15
CA LYS A 18 21.45 -15.09 -52.31
C LYS A 18 20.07 -14.47 -52.04
N SER A 19 19.23 -14.42 -53.05
CA SER A 19 17.83 -14.01 -52.96
C SER A 19 17.12 -14.81 -51.86
N HIS A 20 16.86 -14.19 -50.71
CA HIS A 20 15.95 -14.75 -49.71
C HIS A 20 14.54 -14.60 -50.26
N SER A 21 13.79 -15.70 -50.25
CA SER A 21 12.44 -15.73 -50.79
C SER A 21 11.53 -14.82 -49.95
N SER A 22 10.47 -14.25 -50.54
CA SER A 22 9.46 -13.43 -49.83
C SER A 22 8.87 -14.16 -48.59
N SER A 23 8.85 -15.50 -48.61
CA SER A 23 8.48 -16.35 -47.46
C SER A 23 9.45 -16.28 -46.27
N ASP A 24 10.75 -16.07 -46.50
CA ASP A 24 11.77 -16.08 -45.43
C ASP A 24 11.74 -14.80 -44.59
N LEU A 25 11.45 -13.65 -45.22
CA LEU A 25 11.28 -12.36 -44.53
C LEU A 25 9.98 -12.31 -43.72
N ALA A 26 8.89 -12.89 -44.24
CA ALA A 26 7.63 -13.04 -43.51
C ALA A 26 7.75 -14.00 -42.32
N SER A 27 8.55 -15.06 -42.44
CA SER A 27 8.88 -15.99 -41.37
C SER A 27 9.68 -15.32 -40.25
N CYS A 28 10.69 -14.54 -40.60
CA CYS A 28 11.54 -13.82 -39.64
C CYS A 28 10.75 -12.75 -38.84
N SER A 29 9.86 -12.01 -39.50
CA SER A 29 8.98 -11.03 -38.84
C SER A 29 8.02 -11.69 -37.83
N LYS A 30 7.45 -12.85 -38.19
CA LYS A 30 6.61 -13.64 -37.27
C LYS A 30 7.40 -14.15 -36.06
N LEU A 31 8.63 -14.64 -36.28
CA LEU A 31 9.52 -15.07 -35.20
C LEU A 31 9.91 -13.92 -34.26
N ILE A 32 10.14 -12.71 -34.78
CA ILE A 32 10.44 -11.54 -33.95
C ILE A 32 9.22 -11.14 -33.12
N GLN A 33 8.03 -11.12 -33.72
CA GLN A 33 6.77 -10.83 -33.00
C GLN A 33 6.46 -11.89 -31.95
N GLU A 34 6.68 -13.17 -32.26
CA GLU A 34 6.47 -14.27 -31.32
C GLU A 34 7.50 -14.24 -30.19
N ASN A 35 8.77 -13.95 -30.47
CA ASN A 35 9.79 -13.75 -29.44
C ASN A 35 9.51 -12.52 -28.57
N HIS A 36 8.99 -11.44 -29.15
CA HIS A 36 8.62 -10.25 -28.39
C HIS A 36 7.39 -10.52 -27.51
N ARG A 37 6.40 -11.27 -28.01
CA ARG A 37 5.23 -11.70 -27.25
C ARG A 37 5.61 -12.66 -26.14
N ARG A 38 6.50 -13.63 -26.40
CA ARG A 38 7.05 -14.55 -25.39
C ARG A 38 7.83 -13.80 -24.32
N ARG A 39 8.69 -12.83 -24.71
CA ARG A 39 9.41 -11.97 -23.77
C ARG A 39 8.47 -11.13 -22.93
N LYS A 40 7.43 -10.56 -23.53
CA LYS A 40 6.42 -9.79 -22.80
C LYS A 40 5.66 -10.68 -21.82
N THR A 41 5.23 -11.87 -22.23
CA THR A 41 4.56 -12.81 -21.32
C THR A 41 5.48 -13.33 -20.21
N THR A 42 6.78 -13.48 -20.44
CA THR A 42 7.72 -13.85 -19.37
C THR A 42 7.94 -12.70 -18.39
N ASP A 43 8.05 -11.47 -18.88
CA ASP A 43 8.20 -10.26 -18.06
C ASP A 43 6.94 -10.02 -17.21
N ASP A 44 5.75 -10.13 -17.82
CA ASP A 44 4.45 -10.03 -17.14
C ASP A 44 4.32 -11.12 -16.04
N ASN A 45 4.70 -12.38 -16.32
CA ASN A 45 4.66 -13.46 -15.33
C ASN A 45 5.68 -13.28 -14.19
N GLU A 46 6.88 -12.77 -14.49
CA GLU A 46 7.91 -12.49 -13.47
C GLU A 46 7.46 -11.37 -12.53
N LEU A 47 6.85 -10.30 -13.06
CA LEU A 47 6.26 -9.23 -12.27
C LEU A 47 5.12 -9.73 -11.37
N GLU A 48 4.21 -10.57 -11.89
CA GLU A 48 3.13 -11.17 -11.09
C GLU A 48 3.68 -12.03 -9.93
N ASP A 49 4.74 -12.81 -10.17
CA ASP A 49 5.39 -13.59 -9.11
C ASP A 49 6.09 -12.70 -8.08
N GLU A 50 6.72 -11.59 -8.50
CA GLU A 50 7.32 -10.60 -7.60
C GLU A 50 6.27 -9.89 -6.72
N GLU A 51 5.12 -9.51 -7.29
CA GLU A 51 4.00 -8.94 -6.55
C GLU A 51 3.43 -9.92 -5.53
N ALA A 52 3.27 -11.20 -5.92
CA ALA A 52 2.82 -12.25 -5.01
C ALA A 52 3.82 -12.50 -3.87
N GLU A 53 5.13 -12.54 -4.16
CA GLU A 53 6.16 -12.65 -3.13
C GLU A 53 6.17 -11.42 -2.21
N HIS A 54 5.99 -10.22 -2.78
CA HIS A 54 5.87 -9.00 -2.01
C HIS A 54 4.66 -9.05 -1.08
N PHE A 55 3.50 -9.46 -1.57
CA PHE A 55 2.26 -9.60 -0.80
C PHE A 55 2.44 -10.53 0.40
N GLU A 56 2.96 -11.74 0.17
CA GLU A 56 3.21 -12.72 1.24
C GLU A 56 4.21 -12.19 2.27
N ARG A 57 5.26 -11.49 1.84
CA ARG A 57 6.24 -10.86 2.73
C ARG A 57 5.61 -9.79 3.63
N ILE A 58 4.68 -8.99 3.10
CA ILE A 58 3.98 -7.96 3.87
C ILE A 58 3.00 -8.60 4.83
N ASN A 59 2.20 -9.57 4.38
CA ASN A 59 1.30 -10.34 5.23
C ASN A 59 2.04 -11.00 6.41
N ALA A 60 3.18 -11.65 6.13
CA ALA A 60 4.04 -12.23 7.17
C ALA A 60 4.54 -11.18 8.20
N THR A 61 4.76 -9.94 7.77
CA THR A 61 5.16 -8.84 8.67
C THR A 61 4.05 -8.53 9.69
N PHE A 62 2.79 -8.48 9.27
CA PHE A 62 1.65 -8.30 10.18
C PHE A 62 1.49 -9.49 11.13
N VAL A 63 1.60 -10.72 10.61
CA VAL A 63 1.46 -11.96 11.39
C VAL A 63 2.54 -12.09 12.47
N HIS A 64 3.78 -11.69 12.17
CA HIS A 64 4.91 -11.86 13.08
C HIS A 64 5.23 -10.62 13.96
N TYR A 65 4.40 -9.56 13.89
CA TYR A 65 4.62 -8.30 14.60
C TYR A 65 4.98 -8.49 16.09
N LYS A 66 4.16 -9.27 16.82
CA LYS A 66 4.35 -9.54 18.26
C LYS A 66 5.66 -10.24 18.52
N ALA A 67 5.97 -11.29 17.76
CA ALA A 67 7.19 -12.06 17.95
C ALA A 67 8.44 -11.17 17.77
N ARG A 68 8.43 -10.28 16.77
CA ARG A 68 9.50 -9.28 16.57
C ARG A 68 9.59 -8.28 17.72
N CYS A 69 8.46 -7.75 18.19
CA CYS A 69 8.44 -6.79 19.28
C CYS A 69 8.89 -7.39 20.62
N LEU A 70 8.50 -8.64 20.90
CA LEU A 70 8.93 -9.35 22.11
C LEU A 70 10.43 -9.61 22.14
N ARG A 71 11.08 -9.88 21.00
CA ARG A 71 12.55 -9.98 20.92
C ARG A 71 13.23 -8.66 21.30
N GLN A 72 12.67 -7.51 20.90
CA GLN A 72 13.18 -6.21 21.32
C GLN A 72 12.95 -5.98 22.83
N LEU A 73 11.79 -6.36 23.36
CA LEU A 73 11.50 -6.26 24.80
C LEU A 73 12.42 -7.16 25.64
N GLN A 74 12.75 -8.36 25.16
CA GLN A 74 13.71 -9.26 25.81
C GLN A 74 15.10 -8.62 25.93
N LYS A 75 15.54 -7.85 24.93
CA LYS A 75 16.80 -7.08 25.03
C LYS A 75 16.74 -6.04 26.15
N GLN A 76 15.60 -5.36 26.32
CA GLN A 76 15.43 -4.40 27.43
C GLN A 76 15.49 -5.08 28.79
N LEU A 77 14.82 -6.24 28.93
CA LEU A 77 14.90 -7.06 30.15
C LEU A 77 16.33 -7.55 30.42
N PHE A 78 17.06 -7.96 29.37
CA PHE A 78 18.45 -8.37 29.50
C PHE A 78 19.33 -7.25 30.05
N PHE A 79 19.21 -6.02 29.54
CA PHE A 79 19.97 -4.88 30.06
C PHE A 79 19.60 -4.54 31.49
N TYR A 80 18.30 -4.50 31.80
CA TYR A 80 17.82 -4.26 33.16
C TYR A 80 18.35 -5.31 34.15
N ASN A 81 18.36 -6.59 33.78
CA ASN A 81 18.83 -7.66 34.66
C ASN A 81 20.29 -7.52 35.06
N ARG A 82 21.11 -6.87 34.22
CA ARG A 82 22.53 -6.59 34.47
C ARG A 82 22.78 -5.36 35.34
N LEU A 83 21.75 -4.59 35.67
CA LEU A 83 21.87 -3.47 36.61
C LEU A 83 22.21 -3.98 38.02
N THR A 84 22.98 -3.19 38.76
CA THR A 84 23.29 -3.46 40.16
C THR A 84 22.02 -3.33 41.02
N PRO A 85 21.96 -3.97 42.21
CA PRO A 85 20.83 -3.82 43.13
C PRO A 85 20.51 -2.35 43.46
N ARG A 86 21.55 -1.52 43.61
CA ARG A 86 21.42 -0.06 43.84
C ARG A 86 20.72 0.66 42.68
N HIS A 87 21.04 0.33 41.43
CA HIS A 87 20.35 0.95 40.30
C HIS A 87 18.92 0.45 40.14
N LYS A 88 18.65 -0.81 40.45
CA LYS A 88 17.28 -1.35 40.44
C LYS A 88 16.40 -0.69 41.50
N SER A 89 16.93 -0.42 42.70
CA SER A 89 16.18 0.28 43.74
C SER A 89 15.82 1.73 43.35
N MET A 90 16.60 2.37 42.48
CA MET A 90 16.28 3.71 41.94
C MET A 90 15.10 3.70 40.95
N LEU A 91 14.70 2.52 40.45
CA LEU A 91 13.56 2.34 39.55
C LEU A 91 12.29 1.89 40.29
N GLN A 92 12.33 1.82 41.61
CA GLN A 92 11.16 1.50 42.42
C GLN A 92 10.28 2.73 42.60
N ASN A 93 8.97 2.51 42.68
CA ASN A 93 8.02 3.54 43.12
C ASN A 93 8.01 3.65 44.66
N ASP A 94 7.24 4.60 45.18
CA ASP A 94 7.12 4.88 46.62
C ASP A 94 6.67 3.66 47.46
N ASN A 95 6.03 2.67 46.83
CA ASN A 95 5.59 1.42 47.46
C ASN A 95 6.65 0.30 47.42
N GLY A 96 7.87 0.60 46.96
CA GLY A 96 8.96 -0.37 46.81
C GLY A 96 8.79 -1.34 45.63
N VAL A 97 7.80 -1.13 44.76
CA VAL A 97 7.54 -1.96 43.57
C VAL A 97 8.41 -1.45 42.42
N ASP A 98 9.04 -2.36 41.68
CA ASP A 98 9.86 -1.99 40.52
C ASP A 98 8.97 -1.47 39.38
N SER A 99 8.92 -0.14 39.25
CA SER A 99 8.05 0.55 38.31
C SER A 99 8.44 0.28 36.86
N TYR A 100 9.73 0.04 36.60
CA TYR A 100 10.24 -0.26 35.27
C TYR A 100 9.80 -1.65 34.82
N VAL A 101 9.94 -2.67 35.67
CA VAL A 101 9.49 -4.03 35.36
C VAL A 101 7.97 -4.08 35.15
N GLU A 102 7.19 -3.39 35.98
CA GLU A 102 5.74 -3.28 35.77
C GLU A 102 5.41 -2.56 34.45
N HIS A 103 6.15 -1.50 34.10
CA HIS A 103 6.00 -0.86 32.80
C HIS A 103 6.32 -1.82 31.63
N LEU A 104 7.38 -2.62 31.70
CA LEU A 104 7.68 -3.62 30.66
C LEU A 104 6.58 -4.67 30.51
N LYS A 105 5.88 -5.04 31.59
CA LYS A 105 4.69 -5.91 31.53
C LYS A 105 3.54 -5.22 30.80
N ARG A 106 3.29 -3.93 31.07
CA ARG A 106 2.29 -3.13 30.34
C ARG A 106 2.62 -3.04 28.84
N VAL A 107 3.87 -2.75 28.50
CA VAL A 107 4.37 -2.74 27.11
C VAL A 107 4.09 -4.07 26.41
N LYS A 108 4.36 -5.20 27.08
CA LYS A 108 4.03 -6.53 26.54
C LYS A 108 2.52 -6.68 26.25
N SER A 109 1.66 -6.29 27.18
CA SER A 109 0.21 -6.36 26.99
C SER A 109 -0.26 -5.48 25.82
N CYS A 110 0.29 -4.28 25.67
CA CYS A 110 0.00 -3.40 24.54
C CYS A 110 0.42 -4.01 23.19
N ILE A 111 1.58 -4.69 23.14
CA ILE A 111 2.01 -5.46 21.95
C ILE A 111 1.03 -6.61 21.67
N ASP A 112 0.55 -7.28 22.72
CA ASP A 112 -0.43 -8.36 22.60
C ASP A 112 -1.76 -7.85 21.98
N GLU A 113 -2.27 -6.69 22.43
CA GLU A 113 -3.47 -6.07 21.86
C GLU A 113 -3.27 -5.58 20.42
N ASN A 114 -2.13 -4.95 20.12
CA ASN A 114 -1.81 -4.57 18.74
C ASN A 114 -1.80 -5.78 17.80
N GLN A 115 -1.27 -6.93 18.23
CA GLN A 115 -1.30 -8.13 17.40
C GLN A 115 -2.72 -8.62 17.12
N LYS A 116 -3.64 -8.52 18.08
CA LYS A 116 -5.05 -8.87 17.85
C LYS A 116 -5.64 -7.98 16.76
N PHE A 117 -5.41 -6.68 16.82
CA PHE A 117 -5.83 -5.75 15.78
C PHE A 117 -5.23 -6.10 14.42
N LEU A 118 -3.92 -6.33 14.34
CA LEU A 118 -3.26 -6.71 13.08
C LEU A 118 -3.78 -8.03 12.51
N ASN A 119 -4.17 -8.99 13.35
CA ASN A 119 -4.81 -10.22 12.91
C ASN A 119 -6.20 -9.98 12.31
N LEU A 120 -6.95 -8.97 12.77
CA LEU A 120 -8.22 -8.58 12.17
C LEU A 120 -8.01 -8.04 10.75
N ILE A 121 -6.91 -7.33 10.51
CA ILE A 121 -6.52 -6.84 9.19
C ILE A 121 -6.19 -8.04 8.29
N THR A 122 -5.26 -8.90 8.69
CA THR A 122 -4.80 -10.04 7.84
C THR A 122 -5.88 -11.09 7.61
N ALA A 123 -6.87 -11.22 8.49
CA ALA A 123 -8.03 -12.09 8.24
C ALA A 123 -8.86 -11.66 7.01
N ARG A 124 -8.65 -10.46 6.47
CA ARG A 124 -9.44 -9.85 5.39
C ARG A 124 -8.64 -9.58 4.12
N VAL A 125 -7.32 -9.74 4.12
CA VAL A 125 -6.48 -9.44 2.94
C VAL A 125 -6.58 -10.49 1.83
N GLY A 126 -6.93 -11.72 2.16
CA GLY A 126 -6.99 -12.82 1.18
C GLY A 126 -8.09 -12.68 0.12
N ARG A 127 -9.00 -11.70 0.25
CA ARG A 127 -10.06 -11.39 -0.73
C ARG A 127 -10.22 -9.89 -0.98
N MET A 128 -9.16 -9.11 -0.74
CA MET A 128 -9.27 -7.65 -0.78
C MET A 128 -9.23 -7.07 -2.20
N PHE A 129 -8.77 -7.82 -3.20
CA PHE A 129 -8.65 -7.31 -4.57
C PHE A 129 -9.67 -7.98 -5.49
N GLU A 130 -10.62 -7.20 -6.01
CA GLU A 130 -11.76 -7.72 -6.77
C GLU A 130 -11.39 -8.30 -8.14
N ASN A 131 -10.25 -7.88 -8.70
CA ASN A 131 -9.79 -8.28 -10.04
C ASN A 131 -8.80 -9.47 -10.02
N GLN A 132 -8.58 -10.11 -8.87
CA GLN A 132 -7.78 -11.33 -8.77
C GLN A 132 -8.69 -12.57 -8.77
N ASN A 133 -8.47 -13.49 -9.72
CA ASN A 133 -9.11 -14.81 -9.72
C ASN A 133 -8.53 -15.63 -8.56
N TYR A 134 -9.26 -15.68 -7.46
CA TYR A 134 -9.00 -16.61 -6.36
C TYR A 134 -9.54 -17.99 -6.75
N ASP A 135 -8.80 -18.75 -7.56
CA ASP A 135 -9.18 -20.13 -7.86
C ASP A 135 -9.27 -20.95 -6.56
N ASP A 136 -10.41 -21.62 -6.36
CA ASP A 136 -10.77 -22.46 -5.19
C ASP A 136 -9.94 -23.78 -5.13
N HIS A 137 -8.86 -23.86 -5.92
CA HIS A 137 -7.97 -25.02 -6.05
C HIS A 137 -6.73 -24.94 -5.16
N ASP A 138 -6.83 -24.32 -3.99
CA ASP A 138 -5.75 -24.24 -3.01
C ASP A 138 -5.41 -25.57 -2.31
N ILE A 139 -5.69 -26.71 -2.96
CA ILE A 139 -4.90 -27.93 -2.78
C ILE A 139 -3.60 -27.74 -3.59
N ARG A 140 -2.74 -26.83 -3.08
CA ARG A 140 -1.46 -26.44 -3.66
C ARG A 140 -0.50 -27.63 -3.73
N ASP A 141 0.13 -27.80 -4.89
CA ASP A 141 1.20 -28.77 -5.14
C ASP A 141 2.38 -28.59 -4.15
N PRO A 142 2.73 -29.60 -3.33
CA PRO A 142 3.84 -29.56 -2.38
C PRO A 142 5.23 -29.32 -3.00
N THR A 143 5.36 -29.39 -4.33
CA THR A 143 6.65 -29.32 -5.04
C THR A 143 7.05 -27.90 -5.47
N THR A 144 6.16 -26.92 -5.38
CA THR A 144 6.50 -25.51 -5.68
C THR A 144 7.34 -24.90 -4.56
N LYS A 145 8.64 -24.68 -4.83
CA LYS A 145 9.59 -24.05 -3.90
C LYS A 145 9.33 -22.54 -3.74
N ARG A 146 8.13 -22.13 -3.33
CA ARG A 146 7.93 -20.75 -2.85
C ARG A 146 8.57 -20.64 -1.45
N LYS A 147 9.42 -19.63 -1.24
CA LYS A 147 10.00 -19.35 0.08
C LYS A 147 8.84 -19.18 1.07
N LYS A 148 8.66 -20.15 1.96
CA LYS A 148 7.68 -20.04 3.04
C LYS A 148 8.15 -18.91 3.96
N TRP A 149 7.50 -17.75 3.89
CA TRP A 149 7.64 -16.64 4.84
C TRP A 149 7.02 -16.98 6.21
N THR A 150 7.12 -18.25 6.63
CA THR A 150 6.60 -18.77 7.89
C THR A 150 7.58 -18.57 9.05
N ASP A 151 8.82 -18.19 8.75
CA ASP A 151 9.84 -17.88 9.76
C ASP A 151 9.81 -16.39 10.10
N GLU A 152 9.62 -16.07 11.37
CA GLU A 152 9.71 -14.71 11.89
C GLU A 152 11.05 -14.00 11.59
N ARG A 153 12.14 -14.73 11.32
CA ARG A 153 13.45 -14.18 10.93
C ARG A 153 13.47 -13.63 9.50
N SER A 154 12.48 -13.98 8.69
CA SER A 154 12.33 -13.45 7.34
C SER A 154 11.78 -12.02 7.30
N VAL A 155 11.23 -11.52 8.42
CA VAL A 155 10.71 -10.16 8.53
C VAL A 155 11.84 -9.16 8.85
N SER A 156 12.11 -8.29 7.87
CA SER A 156 13.11 -7.23 7.97
C SER A 156 12.70 -6.15 8.99
N GLU A 157 13.68 -5.46 9.60
CA GLU A 157 13.38 -4.29 10.45
C GLU A 157 12.77 -3.15 9.65
N PHE A 158 13.13 -3.00 8.36
CA PHE A 158 12.52 -2.01 7.47
C PHE A 158 11.00 -2.21 7.36
N ASN A 159 10.54 -3.46 7.16
CA ASN A 159 9.12 -3.77 7.12
C ASN A 159 8.44 -3.54 8.47
N MET A 160 9.12 -3.88 9.57
CA MET A 160 8.61 -3.59 10.92
C MET A 160 8.46 -2.09 11.17
N GLU A 161 9.39 -1.26 10.68
CA GLU A 161 9.31 0.19 10.78
C GLU A 161 8.13 0.75 9.97
N LYS A 162 7.90 0.23 8.77
CA LYS A 162 6.70 0.54 7.98
C LYS A 162 5.43 0.18 8.72
N LEU A 163 5.34 -1.03 9.29
CA LEU A 163 4.16 -1.45 10.07
C LEU A 163 3.93 -0.58 11.33
N ARG A 164 5.01 -0.22 12.05
CA ARG A 164 4.93 0.72 13.18
C ARG A 164 4.43 2.10 12.72
N SER A 165 4.85 2.55 11.54
CA SER A 165 4.39 3.80 10.94
C SER A 165 2.91 3.71 10.54
N THR A 166 2.46 2.58 10.01
CA THR A 166 1.04 2.33 9.71
C THR A 166 0.17 2.42 10.97
N LEU A 167 0.61 1.85 12.11
CA LEU A 167 -0.11 2.03 13.38
C LEU A 167 -0.24 3.50 13.79
N LYS A 168 0.77 4.34 13.53
CA LYS A 168 0.69 5.79 13.77
C LYS A 168 -0.22 6.48 12.75
N GLN A 169 -0.24 6.02 11.50
CA GLN A 169 -1.13 6.56 10.47
C GLN A 169 -2.61 6.37 10.85
N PHE A 170 -2.96 5.28 11.54
CA PHE A 170 -4.32 5.11 12.08
C PHE A 170 -4.71 6.22 13.06
N VAL A 171 -3.77 6.74 13.84
CA VAL A 171 -4.02 7.89 14.73
C VAL A 171 -4.36 9.12 13.91
N ARG A 172 -3.50 9.45 12.93
CA ARG A 172 -3.70 10.61 12.05
C ARG A 172 -5.02 10.52 11.31
N ASP A 173 -5.31 9.39 10.67
CA ASP A 173 -6.41 9.29 9.71
C ASP A 173 -7.75 8.92 10.37
N TRP A 174 -7.75 8.23 11.52
CA TRP A 174 -8.98 7.59 12.04
C TRP A 174 -9.15 7.66 13.57
N ALA A 175 -8.33 8.41 14.29
CA ALA A 175 -8.54 8.66 15.72
C ALA A 175 -8.94 10.11 15.98
N GLU A 176 -9.61 10.38 17.11
CA GLU A 176 -9.93 11.75 17.51
C GLU A 176 -8.65 12.55 17.78
N GLU A 177 -7.61 11.91 18.32
CA GLU A 177 -6.31 12.53 18.59
C GLU A 177 -5.59 13.02 17.32
N GLY A 178 -5.92 12.48 16.15
CA GLY A 178 -5.40 12.95 14.87
C GLY A 178 -6.15 14.15 14.29
N LYS A 179 -7.26 14.58 14.91
CA LYS A 179 -8.17 15.59 14.34
C LYS A 179 -7.49 16.92 14.05
N GLU A 180 -6.72 17.45 15.00
CA GLU A 180 -6.02 18.74 14.80
C GLU A 180 -5.05 18.67 13.60
N GLU A 181 -4.34 17.55 13.47
CA GLU A 181 -3.44 17.32 12.33
C GLU A 181 -4.22 17.21 11.01
N ARG A 182 -5.37 16.52 11.01
CA ARG A 182 -6.27 16.47 9.84
C ARG A 182 -6.83 17.84 9.51
N GLU A 183 -7.26 18.63 10.48
CA GLU A 183 -7.80 19.97 10.25
C GLU A 183 -6.76 20.89 9.62
N SER A 184 -5.49 20.77 10.02
CA SER A 184 -4.39 21.55 9.43
C SER A 184 -4.05 21.15 7.98
N CYS A 185 -4.30 19.90 7.60
CA CYS A 185 -3.85 19.33 6.33
C CYS A 185 -4.98 19.11 5.30
N TYR A 186 -6.15 18.65 5.75
CA TYR A 186 -7.27 18.19 4.91
C TYR A 186 -8.32 19.28 4.73
N THR A 187 -8.58 20.10 5.76
CA THR A 187 -9.55 21.20 5.66
C THR A 187 -9.20 22.18 4.53
N PRO A 188 -7.94 22.64 4.35
CA PRO A 188 -7.61 23.53 3.23
C PRO A 188 -7.92 22.90 1.86
N VAL A 189 -7.66 21.61 1.69
CA VAL A 189 -7.95 20.88 0.45
C VAL A 189 -9.47 20.80 0.19
N LEU A 190 -10.25 20.51 1.23
CA LEU A 190 -11.72 20.45 1.13
C LEU A 190 -12.34 21.83 0.86
N GLU A 191 -11.79 22.89 1.44
CA GLU A 191 -12.21 24.27 1.22
C GLU A 191 -11.90 24.73 -0.22
N ASP A 192 -10.68 24.46 -0.69
CA ASP A 192 -10.27 24.75 -2.07
C ASP A 192 -11.16 24.00 -3.08
N LEU A 193 -11.47 22.73 -2.82
CA LEU A 193 -12.40 21.96 -3.66
C LEU A 193 -13.80 22.59 -3.70
N LYS A 194 -14.34 23.01 -2.56
CA LYS A 194 -15.64 23.69 -2.48
C LYS A 194 -15.63 25.05 -3.19
N GLN A 195 -14.53 25.77 -3.12
CA GLN A 195 -14.39 27.06 -3.79
C GLN A 195 -14.28 26.91 -5.31
N LEU A 196 -13.50 25.94 -5.78
CA LEU A 196 -13.29 25.68 -7.21
C LEU A 196 -14.48 24.98 -7.86
N PHE A 197 -15.13 24.09 -7.11
CA PHE A 197 -16.23 23.25 -7.57
C PHE A 197 -17.39 23.27 -6.55
N PRO A 198 -18.19 24.35 -6.49
CA PRO A 198 -19.27 24.49 -5.51
C PRO A 198 -20.41 23.48 -5.68
N ASP A 199 -20.66 23.02 -6.91
CA ASP A 199 -21.55 21.88 -7.18
C ASP A 199 -20.68 20.62 -7.35
N PRO A 200 -20.69 19.69 -6.37
CA PRO A 200 -19.81 18.52 -6.41
C PRO A 200 -20.28 17.44 -7.41
N LYS A 201 -21.51 17.55 -7.93
CA LYS A 201 -22.08 16.51 -8.80
C LYS A 201 -21.27 16.32 -10.08
N GLY A 202 -20.81 15.09 -10.30
CA GLY A 202 -20.07 14.71 -11.50
C GLY A 202 -18.60 15.15 -11.51
N VAL A 203 -18.13 15.82 -10.45
CA VAL A 203 -16.72 16.15 -10.28
C VAL A 203 -15.97 14.92 -9.78
N GLU A 204 -14.92 14.54 -10.50
CA GLU A 204 -14.07 13.39 -10.20
C GLU A 204 -12.75 13.87 -9.60
N VAL A 205 -12.45 13.42 -8.39
CA VAL A 205 -11.25 13.77 -7.63
C VAL A 205 -10.39 12.52 -7.44
N LEU A 206 -9.10 12.64 -7.78
CA LEU A 206 -8.10 11.62 -7.53
C LEU A 206 -7.19 12.05 -6.39
N VAL A 207 -6.97 11.17 -5.42
CA VAL A 207 -6.05 11.38 -4.29
C VAL A 207 -4.90 10.38 -4.37
N PRO A 208 -3.77 10.73 -5.02
CA PRO A 208 -2.58 9.89 -5.07
C PRO A 208 -1.92 9.78 -3.69
N GLY A 209 -1.42 8.59 -3.33
CA GLY A 209 -0.82 8.36 -2.01
C GLY A 209 -1.84 8.56 -0.88
N ALA A 210 -3.02 7.97 -1.03
CA ALA A 210 -4.16 8.19 -0.13
C ALA A 210 -3.96 7.62 1.29
N GLY A 211 -2.90 6.84 1.54
CA GLY A 211 -2.64 6.29 2.87
C GLY A 211 -3.78 5.38 3.34
N LEU A 212 -4.37 5.68 4.51
CA LEU A 212 -5.53 4.93 5.01
C LEU A 212 -6.86 5.45 4.47
N GLY A 213 -6.85 6.41 3.54
CA GLY A 213 -8.01 6.83 2.76
C GLY A 213 -8.90 7.88 3.41
N ARG A 214 -8.53 8.46 4.57
CA ARG A 214 -9.39 9.44 5.26
C ARG A 214 -9.72 10.67 4.42
N LEU A 215 -8.72 11.29 3.78
CA LEU A 215 -8.97 12.46 2.93
C LEU A 215 -9.88 12.12 1.75
N ALA A 216 -9.64 10.99 1.08
CA ALA A 216 -10.47 10.54 -0.04
C ALA A 216 -11.92 10.25 0.42
N TRP A 217 -12.07 9.67 1.61
CA TRP A 217 -13.38 9.45 2.26
C TRP A 217 -14.07 10.78 2.60
N ASP A 218 -13.35 11.76 3.18
CA ASP A 218 -13.90 13.07 3.51
C ASP A 218 -14.36 13.83 2.24
N ILE A 219 -13.59 13.73 1.14
CA ILE A 219 -13.96 14.29 -0.17
C ILE A 219 -15.23 13.62 -0.71
N ALA A 220 -15.32 12.28 -0.64
CA ALA A 220 -16.52 11.56 -1.03
C ALA A 220 -17.73 11.96 -0.17
N LYS A 221 -17.55 12.10 1.14
CA LYS A 221 -18.61 12.57 2.06
C LYS A 221 -19.06 14.00 1.78
N ALA A 222 -18.19 14.84 1.21
CA ALA A 222 -18.54 16.17 0.76
C ALA A 222 -19.35 16.19 -0.56
N GLY A 223 -19.57 15.04 -1.21
CA GLY A 223 -20.43 14.89 -2.38
C GLY A 223 -19.69 14.69 -3.71
N TYR A 224 -18.35 14.68 -3.70
CA TYR A 224 -17.54 14.51 -4.91
C TYR A 224 -17.33 13.02 -5.22
N ASN A 225 -17.22 12.64 -6.49
CA ASN A 225 -16.71 11.31 -6.82
C ASN A 225 -15.23 11.27 -6.49
N CYS A 226 -14.78 10.32 -5.66
CA CYS A 226 -13.40 10.28 -5.21
C CYS A 226 -12.79 8.89 -5.42
N GLU A 227 -11.62 8.87 -6.06
CA GLU A 227 -10.75 7.71 -6.18
C GLU A 227 -9.48 8.01 -5.36
N GLY A 228 -9.21 7.21 -4.33
CA GLY A 228 -7.90 7.21 -3.70
C GLY A 228 -6.97 6.23 -4.40
N ASN A 229 -5.68 6.54 -4.49
CA ASN A 229 -4.67 5.61 -5.01
C ASN A 229 -3.58 5.39 -3.97
N GLU A 230 -3.18 4.13 -3.79
CA GLU A 230 -2.10 3.78 -2.88
C GLU A 230 -1.30 2.58 -3.41
N PHE A 231 0.01 2.60 -3.18
CA PHE A 231 0.93 1.55 -3.62
C PHE A 231 1.34 0.63 -2.47
N SER A 232 1.46 1.17 -1.26
CA SER A 232 1.93 0.41 -0.11
C SER A 232 0.89 -0.61 0.35
N LEU A 233 1.22 -1.90 0.27
CA LEU A 233 0.38 -2.97 0.82
C LEU A 233 0.11 -2.79 2.33
N PHE A 234 1.00 -2.16 3.09
CA PHE A 234 0.74 -1.83 4.49
C PHE A 234 -0.47 -0.90 4.66
N MET A 235 -0.54 0.13 3.81
CA MET A 235 -1.62 1.10 3.82
C MET A 235 -2.89 0.49 3.23
N LEU A 236 -2.79 -0.24 2.11
CA LEU A 236 -3.92 -0.93 1.48
C LEU A 236 -4.60 -1.95 2.42
N PHE A 237 -3.81 -2.72 3.17
CA PHE A 237 -4.34 -3.66 4.16
C PHE A 237 -5.11 -2.90 5.25
N GLY A 238 -4.54 -1.81 5.75
CA GLY A 238 -5.16 -0.98 6.77
C GLY A 238 -6.41 -0.25 6.29
N SER A 239 -6.36 0.34 5.08
CA SER A 239 -7.47 1.07 4.47
C SER A 239 -8.64 0.14 4.17
N ASN A 240 -8.37 -1.06 3.64
CA ASN A 240 -9.40 -2.07 3.44
C ASN A 240 -10.13 -2.39 4.75
N TYR A 241 -9.37 -2.65 5.83
CA TYR A 241 -9.98 -2.97 7.12
C TYR A 241 -10.86 -1.83 7.66
N ILE A 242 -10.34 -0.60 7.70
CA ILE A 242 -11.02 0.51 8.36
C ILE A 242 -12.26 0.99 7.59
N LEU A 243 -12.18 0.98 6.25
CA LEU A 243 -13.26 1.42 5.38
C LEU A 243 -14.35 0.33 5.19
N ASN A 244 -13.98 -0.95 5.11
CA ASN A 244 -14.93 -2.04 4.79
C ASN A 244 -15.39 -2.87 5.98
N HIS A 245 -14.63 -2.91 7.06
CA HIS A 245 -14.82 -3.92 8.11
C HIS A 245 -14.98 -3.33 9.52
N CYS A 246 -14.57 -2.08 9.74
CA CYS A 246 -14.65 -1.44 11.04
C CYS A 246 -15.88 -0.53 11.16
N LYS A 247 -17.03 -1.10 11.54
CA LYS A 247 -18.32 -0.41 11.43
C LYS A 247 -18.68 0.51 12.60
N ALA A 248 -18.14 0.25 13.79
CA ALA A 248 -18.54 0.97 15.00
C ALA A 248 -17.47 1.97 15.43
N ILE A 249 -17.91 3.19 15.78
CA ILE A 249 -17.06 4.26 16.30
C ILE A 249 -16.33 3.76 17.57
N ASN A 250 -15.04 4.03 17.66
CA ASN A 250 -14.17 3.68 18.79
C ASN A 250 -14.20 2.19 19.18
N SER A 251 -14.54 1.31 18.23
CA SER A 251 -14.70 -0.12 18.50
C SER A 251 -13.37 -0.88 18.60
N VAL A 252 -12.28 -0.28 18.12
CA VAL A 252 -10.94 -0.85 18.15
C VAL A 252 -10.01 0.05 18.96
N THR A 253 -9.22 -0.55 19.83
CA THR A 253 -8.18 0.15 20.60
C THR A 253 -6.80 -0.34 20.15
N ILE A 254 -5.91 0.59 19.82
CA ILE A 254 -4.52 0.34 19.43
C ILE A 254 -3.54 1.06 20.36
N TYR A 255 -2.28 0.63 20.35
CA TYR A 255 -1.18 1.19 21.13
C TYR A 255 -0.02 1.60 20.19
N PRO A 256 -0.17 2.70 19.45
CA PRO A 256 0.75 3.05 18.36
C PRO A 256 2.14 3.48 18.86
N PHE A 257 2.22 4.00 20.09
CA PHE A 257 3.44 4.56 20.69
C PHE A 257 4.27 3.54 21.48
N VAL A 258 3.81 2.29 21.63
CA VAL A 258 4.47 1.27 22.47
C VAL A 258 5.94 0.98 22.09
N HIS A 259 6.32 1.29 20.86
CA HIS A 259 7.66 1.10 20.30
C HIS A 259 8.62 2.26 20.56
N GLN A 260 8.11 3.41 21.03
CA GLN A 260 8.88 4.62 21.27
C GLN A 260 9.50 4.55 22.66
N TRP A 261 10.82 4.36 22.71
CA TRP A 261 11.59 4.24 23.97
C TRP A 261 12.28 5.54 24.40
N THR A 262 12.20 6.58 23.57
CA THR A 262 12.85 7.86 23.79
C THR A 262 11.81 8.97 23.79
N ASN A 263 12.10 10.07 24.49
CA ASN A 263 11.23 11.25 24.56
C ASN A 263 9.81 10.98 25.10
N ASN A 264 9.69 10.03 26.05
CA ASN A 264 8.47 9.84 26.82
C ASN A 264 8.61 10.64 28.13
N LEU A 265 7.63 11.48 28.47
CA LEU A 265 7.65 12.22 29.74
C LEU A 265 7.29 11.31 30.92
N SER A 266 6.46 10.30 30.65
CA SER A 266 6.02 9.29 31.60
C SER A 266 5.97 7.90 30.94
N TYR A 267 5.83 6.86 31.77
CA TYR A 267 5.61 5.51 31.25
C TYR A 267 4.25 5.36 30.57
N GLU A 268 3.27 6.15 31.02
CA GLU A 268 1.90 6.17 30.55
C GLU A 268 1.83 6.65 29.10
N ASP A 269 2.68 7.61 28.70
CA ASP A 269 2.73 8.13 27.33
C ASP A 269 3.05 7.04 26.29
N GLN A 270 3.94 6.10 26.63
CA GLN A 270 4.35 5.03 25.74
C GLN A 270 3.24 3.97 25.55
N VAL A 271 2.47 3.70 26.62
CA VAL A 271 1.44 2.64 26.63
C VAL A 271 0.01 3.19 26.53
N ARG A 272 -0.15 4.48 26.17
CA ARG A 272 -1.47 5.09 26.05
C ARG A 272 -2.29 4.41 24.94
N PRO A 273 -3.55 4.06 25.21
CA PRO A 273 -4.47 3.54 24.19
C PRO A 273 -4.91 4.67 23.25
N VAL A 274 -5.26 4.31 22.02
CA VAL A 274 -5.94 5.18 21.04
C VAL A 274 -7.09 4.40 20.43
N SER A 275 -8.28 5.00 20.39
CA SER A 275 -9.49 4.37 19.84
C SER A 275 -9.75 4.80 18.40
N ILE A 276 -10.17 3.84 17.56
CA ILE A 276 -10.49 4.05 16.14
C ILE A 276 -11.72 3.20 15.73
N PRO A 277 -12.43 3.57 14.65
CA PRO A 277 -12.43 4.88 14.00
C PRO A 277 -13.16 5.96 14.83
N ASP A 278 -12.82 7.23 14.65
CA ASP A 278 -13.50 8.39 15.24
C ASP A 278 -14.86 8.70 14.59
N VAL A 279 -15.13 8.10 13.41
CA VAL A 279 -16.34 8.29 12.62
C VAL A 279 -16.94 6.94 12.19
N GLU A 280 -18.23 6.93 11.85
CA GLU A 280 -18.89 5.74 11.31
C GLU A 280 -18.54 5.58 9.81
N THR A 281 -17.51 4.76 9.53
CA THR A 281 -17.02 4.55 8.16
C THR A 281 -18.03 3.85 7.25
N SER A 282 -18.91 3.02 7.83
CA SER A 282 -19.99 2.32 7.11
C SER A 282 -21.20 3.17 6.78
N SER A 283 -21.22 4.45 7.19
CA SER A 283 -22.31 5.34 6.79
C SER A 283 -22.34 5.48 5.26
N PRO A 284 -23.52 5.44 4.62
CA PRO A 284 -23.60 5.46 3.16
C PRO A 284 -23.01 6.76 2.60
N MET A 285 -22.42 6.68 1.40
CA MET A 285 -22.04 7.87 0.65
C MET A 285 -23.29 8.64 0.20
N PRO A 286 -23.19 9.97 -0.04
CA PRO A 286 -24.29 10.73 -0.61
C PRO A 286 -24.78 10.12 -1.94
N ASP A 287 -26.07 10.28 -2.26
CA ASP A 287 -26.68 9.65 -3.42
C ASP A 287 -25.93 9.99 -4.73
N GLY A 288 -25.53 8.94 -5.45
CA GLY A 288 -24.82 9.06 -6.73
C GLY A 288 -23.31 9.31 -6.62
N VAL A 289 -22.77 9.41 -5.41
CA VAL A 289 -21.32 9.54 -5.18
C VAL A 289 -20.64 8.18 -5.27
N LYS A 290 -19.54 8.13 -6.03
CA LYS A 290 -18.65 6.98 -6.09
C LYS A 290 -17.42 7.22 -5.23
N PHE A 291 -17.11 6.24 -4.38
CA PHE A 291 -15.87 6.20 -3.61
C PHE A 291 -15.16 4.86 -3.89
N CYS A 292 -13.88 4.92 -4.26
CA CYS A 292 -13.06 3.72 -4.49
C CYS A 292 -11.58 3.96 -4.14
N MET A 293 -10.83 2.87 -4.01
CA MET A 293 -9.40 2.87 -3.72
C MET A 293 -8.69 1.95 -4.71
N SER A 294 -7.77 2.50 -5.49
CA SER A 294 -7.00 1.81 -6.52
C SER A 294 -5.60 1.47 -6.00
N ALA A 295 -5.20 0.21 -6.13
CA ALA A 295 -3.89 -0.28 -5.70
C ALA A 295 -2.89 -0.29 -6.87
N GLY A 296 -1.70 0.25 -6.63
CA GLY A 296 -0.55 0.22 -7.53
C GLY A 296 0.12 1.60 -7.69
N ASP A 297 1.19 1.65 -8.49
CA ASP A 297 1.96 2.87 -8.70
C ASP A 297 1.12 3.92 -9.45
N PHE A 298 1.04 5.12 -8.88
CA PHE A 298 0.31 6.24 -9.46
C PHE A 298 0.75 6.55 -10.90
N THR A 299 2.05 6.58 -11.15
CA THR A 299 2.57 6.94 -12.48
C THR A 299 2.23 5.87 -13.51
N GLU A 300 2.21 4.59 -13.12
CA GLU A 300 1.91 3.49 -14.03
C GLU A 300 0.41 3.39 -14.33
N ILE A 301 -0.43 3.44 -13.30
CA ILE A 301 -1.89 3.34 -13.43
C ILE A 301 -2.45 4.50 -14.26
N TYR A 302 -1.98 5.74 -14.00
CA TYR A 302 -2.59 6.93 -14.59
C TYR A 302 -1.80 7.48 -15.80
N ALA A 303 -0.62 6.95 -16.16
CA ALA A 303 0.09 7.34 -17.40
C ALA A 303 -0.71 6.99 -18.67
N LYS A 304 -1.40 5.85 -18.70
CA LYS A 304 -2.17 5.40 -19.87
C LYS A 304 -3.50 6.12 -20.04
N LYS A 305 -4.09 6.65 -18.96
CA LYS A 305 -5.37 7.38 -18.99
C LYS A 305 -5.30 8.67 -19.84
N ARG A 306 -4.11 9.23 -20.08
CA ARG A 306 -3.92 10.44 -20.92
C ARG A 306 -3.85 10.19 -22.44
N SER A 307 -3.80 8.93 -22.89
CA SER A 307 -3.58 8.58 -24.31
C SER A 307 -4.86 8.35 -25.12
N TYR A 308 -6.04 8.53 -24.56
CA TYR A 308 -7.28 8.61 -25.35
C TYR A 308 -7.48 10.07 -25.81
N PRO A 309 -7.56 10.32 -27.13
CA PRO A 309 -7.35 11.64 -27.68
C PRO A 309 -8.46 12.61 -27.30
N MET A 310 -8.03 13.84 -27.04
CA MET A 310 -8.78 15.07 -27.22
C MET A 310 -9.48 15.04 -28.60
N GLN A 311 -10.73 14.54 -28.66
CA GLN A 311 -11.59 14.79 -29.81
C GLN A 311 -11.97 16.26 -29.73
N GLN A 312 -11.25 17.07 -30.54
CA GLN A 312 -11.74 18.39 -30.92
C GLN A 312 -13.17 18.22 -31.41
N ALA A 313 -14.09 18.90 -30.73
CA ALA A 313 -15.48 18.95 -31.09
C ALA A 313 -15.63 19.53 -32.51
N ASN A 314 -15.92 18.67 -33.47
CA ASN A 314 -16.60 19.03 -34.70
C ASN A 314 -17.38 17.80 -35.20
N GLY A 315 -18.71 17.90 -35.14
CA GLY A 315 -19.61 17.09 -35.95
C GLY A 315 -20.07 15.75 -35.37
N CYS A 316 -21.16 15.81 -34.60
CA CYS A 316 -22.31 14.89 -34.66
C CYS A 316 -22.12 13.54 -35.39
N LYS A 317 -22.19 12.41 -34.65
CA LYS A 317 -23.27 11.41 -34.75
C LYS A 317 -23.08 10.27 -33.73
N ASN A 318 -24.22 9.79 -33.26
CA ASN A 318 -24.48 8.64 -32.41
C ASN A 318 -23.43 7.52 -32.45
N ASP A 319 -22.94 7.15 -31.26
CA ASP A 319 -22.92 5.75 -30.83
C ASP A 319 -23.01 5.71 -29.29
N LYS A 320 -24.18 5.26 -28.81
CA LYS A 320 -24.38 4.84 -27.43
C LYS A 320 -23.94 3.39 -27.36
N ASN A 321 -23.00 3.08 -26.46
CA ASN A 321 -22.55 1.76 -25.99
C ASN A 321 -21.03 1.56 -26.21
N ASN A 322 -20.21 1.99 -25.23
CA ASN A 322 -18.93 1.35 -24.84
C ASN A 322 -18.06 2.28 -23.96
N ALA A 323 -18.58 2.81 -22.86
CA ALA A 323 -17.79 3.68 -21.97
C ALA A 323 -17.85 3.28 -20.48
N THR A 324 -18.24 2.04 -20.15
CA THR A 324 -18.41 1.62 -18.74
C THR A 324 -17.46 0.51 -18.29
N ASP A 325 -16.47 0.10 -19.08
CA ASP A 325 -15.75 -1.16 -18.80
C ASP A 325 -14.22 -1.10 -18.91
N SER A 326 -13.62 0.10 -18.98
CA SER A 326 -12.16 0.25 -19.03
C SER A 326 -11.50 0.51 -17.67
N CYS A 327 -12.26 0.79 -16.60
CA CYS A 327 -11.70 1.05 -15.28
C CYS A 327 -11.15 -0.21 -14.59
N ALA A 328 -11.65 -1.40 -14.97
CA ALA A 328 -11.41 -2.63 -14.21
C ALA A 328 -10.21 -3.49 -14.69
N LYS A 329 -9.61 -3.20 -15.86
CA LYS A 329 -8.69 -4.17 -16.49
C LYS A 329 -7.20 -3.99 -16.18
N GLU A 330 -6.78 -2.87 -15.57
CA GLU A 330 -5.35 -2.62 -15.30
C GLU A 330 -5.03 -2.17 -13.87
N SER A 331 -6.02 -2.03 -12.97
CA SER A 331 -5.78 -1.69 -11.56
C SER A 331 -6.63 -2.56 -10.64
N LEU A 332 -6.02 -3.01 -9.53
CA LEU A 332 -6.75 -3.69 -8.46
C LEU A 332 -7.53 -2.64 -7.68
N CYS A 333 -8.85 -2.60 -7.87
CA CYS A 333 -9.73 -1.69 -7.16
C CYS A 333 -10.31 -2.38 -5.91
N MET A 334 -10.42 -1.63 -4.82
CA MET A 334 -11.28 -1.94 -3.68
C MET A 334 -12.54 -1.09 -3.83
N SER A 335 -13.69 -1.73 -4.08
CA SER A 335 -14.99 -1.06 -4.14
C SER A 335 -15.58 -0.97 -2.72
N PHE A 336 -16.23 0.16 -2.40
CA PHE A 336 -16.83 0.46 -1.09
C PHE A 336 -18.36 0.52 -1.15
#